data_AF-A0A6P6N6M6-F1
#
_entry.id   AF-A0A6P6N6M6-F1
#
_cell.length_a   1.000
_cell.length_b   1.000
_cell.length_c   1.000
_cell.angle_alpha   90.00
_cell.angle_beta   90.00
_cell.angle_gamma   90.00
#
_symmetry.space_group_name_H-M   'P 1'
#
loop_
_entity.id
_entity.type
_entity.pdbx_description
1 polymer ?
#
loop_
_entity_poly.entity_id
_entity_poly.type
_entity_poly.pdbx_seq_one_letter_code
_entity_poly.pdbx_strand_id
1 'polypeptide(L)'
;MCLAFLFYYPVMNLSVCASLPNPTTLMTEMGAKDPATWLSMMSSKTWNDTSINQYQQTLKRIDQLVMVMDSDNNLSNNTGLIPDLKAIPSAPCVSGRATRSLSLPSGP
;
A
#
# COMPACT_ATOMS: atom_id res chain seq x y z
N MET A 1 -3.41 -12.13 1.98
CA MET A 1 -3.86 -10.72 1.95
C MET A 1 -2.75 -9.85 2.51
N CYS A 2 -2.47 -8.68 1.92
CA CYS A 2 -1.46 -7.72 2.41
C CYS A 2 -2.19 -6.59 3.13
N LEU A 3 -2.25 -6.64 4.46
CA LEU A 3 -2.95 -5.66 5.30
C LEU A 3 -2.06 -5.27 6.47
N ALA A 4 -2.01 -3.98 6.78
CA ALA A 4 -1.32 -3.44 7.93
C ALA A 4 -2.27 -2.53 8.73
N PHE A 5 -2.44 -2.83 10.01
CA PHE A 5 -3.22 -2.00 10.93
C PHE A 5 -2.26 -1.06 11.65
N LEU A 6 -2.43 0.24 11.44
CA LEU A 6 -1.54 1.26 11.99
C LEU A 6 -2.23 1.96 13.17
N PHE A 7 -1.59 1.94 14.33
CA PHE A 7 -1.94 2.83 15.45
C PHE A 7 -1.00 4.04 15.38
N TYR A 8 -1.54 5.24 15.23
CA TYR A 8 -0.75 6.44 14.99
C TYR A 8 -1.28 7.66 15.76
N TYR A 9 -0.39 8.61 16.06
CA TYR A 9 -0.70 9.87 16.74
C TYR A 9 0.05 11.03 16.06
N PRO A 10 -0.55 12.23 15.93
CA PRO A 10 -1.94 12.57 16.27
C PRO A 10 -2.94 11.78 15.42
N VAL A 11 -4.14 11.57 15.97
CA VAL A 11 -5.22 10.91 15.23
C VAL A 11 -5.53 11.75 14.00
N MET A 12 -5.46 11.13 12.83
CA MET A 12 -5.81 11.72 11.53
C MET A 12 -7.18 11.17 11.14
N ASN A 13 -7.91 11.92 10.33
CA ASN A 13 -9.18 11.46 9.77
C ASN A 13 -8.93 10.47 8.61
N LEU A 14 -8.43 9.28 8.93
CA LEU A 14 -8.04 8.24 7.97
C LEU A 14 -8.38 6.86 8.54
N SER A 15 -9.18 6.09 7.80
CA SER A 15 -9.61 4.73 8.17
C SER A 15 -8.98 3.66 7.28
N VAL A 16 -9.01 3.83 5.96
CA VAL A 16 -8.48 2.85 4.99
C VAL A 16 -7.61 3.56 3.97
N CYS A 17 -6.44 2.98 3.70
CA CYS A 17 -5.62 3.32 2.55
C CYS A 17 -5.28 2.02 1.83
N ALA A 18 -5.67 1.92 0.57
CA ALA A 18 -5.45 0.72 -0.25
C ALA A 18 -5.06 1.12 -1.67
N SER A 19 -4.27 0.27 -2.32
CA SER A 19 -3.92 0.43 -3.73
C SER A 19 -4.11 -0.88 -4.48
N LEU A 20 -4.66 -0.78 -5.69
CA LEU A 20 -4.87 -1.92 -6.58
C LEU A 20 -4.36 -1.59 -7.99
N PRO A 21 -3.68 -2.51 -8.70
CA PRO A 21 -3.25 -2.25 -10.06
C PRO A 21 -4.46 -2.08 -10.97
N ASN A 22 -4.36 -1.22 -11.99
CA ASN A 22 -5.38 -1.16 -13.03
C ASN A 22 -5.52 -2.56 -13.68
N PRO A 23 -6.68 -3.23 -13.54
CA PRO A 23 -6.83 -4.62 -13.95
C PRO A 23 -6.69 -4.78 -15.47
N THR A 24 -7.24 -3.85 -16.25
CA THR A 24 -7.21 -3.90 -17.71
C THR A 24 -5.79 -3.73 -18.24
N THR A 25 -5.04 -2.77 -17.70
CA THR A 25 -3.65 -2.54 -18.09
C THR A 25 -2.77 -3.72 -17.69
N LEU A 26 -2.92 -4.22 -16.46
CA LEU A 26 -2.15 -5.38 -15.99
C LEU A 26 -2.40 -6.63 -16.85
N MET A 27 -3.66 -6.92 -17.17
CA MET A 27 -4.01 -8.04 -18.04
C MET A 27 -3.35 -7.92 -19.42
N THR A 28 -3.42 -6.72 -20.00
CA THR A 28 -2.87 -6.42 -21.33
C THR A 28 -1.35 -6.56 -21.35
N GLU A 29 -0.64 -5.96 -20.39
CA GLU A 29 0.82 -6.02 -20.25
C GLU A 29 1.35 -7.45 -20.09
N MET A 30 0.52 -8.31 -19.52
CA MET A 30 0.84 -9.71 -19.31
C MET A 30 0.40 -10.63 -20.46
N GLY A 31 -0.18 -10.06 -21.53
CA GLY A 31 -0.55 -10.77 -22.74
C GLY A 31 -1.94 -11.42 -22.73
N ALA A 32 -2.78 -11.12 -21.75
CA ALA A 32 -4.16 -11.60 -21.71
C ALA A 32 -5.09 -10.64 -22.45
N LYS A 33 -5.99 -11.19 -23.28
CA LYS A 33 -6.96 -10.41 -24.08
C LYS A 33 -8.27 -10.15 -23.34
N ASP A 34 -8.59 -11.00 -22.37
CA ASP A 34 -9.84 -10.98 -21.64
C ASP A 34 -9.67 -11.58 -20.23
N PRO A 35 -10.61 -11.32 -19.30
CA PRO A 35 -10.51 -11.79 -17.92
C PRO A 35 -10.48 -13.32 -17.76
N ALA A 36 -11.10 -14.09 -18.66
CA ALA A 36 -11.10 -15.54 -18.56
C ALA A 36 -9.74 -16.11 -18.97
N THR A 37 -9.15 -15.59 -20.05
CA THR A 37 -7.78 -15.90 -20.45
C THR A 37 -6.79 -15.49 -19.38
N TRP A 38 -6.97 -14.33 -18.76
CA TRP A 38 -6.15 -13.90 -17.63
C TRP A 38 -6.19 -14.88 -16.46
N LEU A 39 -7.39 -15.29 -16.03
CA LEU A 39 -7.56 -16.23 -14.91
C LEU A 39 -6.90 -17.58 -15.21
N SER A 40 -7.09 -18.10 -16.42
CA SER A 40 -6.44 -19.34 -16.89
C SER A 40 -4.92 -19.20 -16.92
N MET A 41 -4.40 -18.08 -17.43
CA MET A 41 -2.97 -17.81 -17.45
C MET A 41 -2.40 -17.72 -16.03
N MET A 42 -2.99 -16.93 -15.14
CA MET A 42 -2.47 -16.75 -13.78
C MET A 42 -2.51 -18.03 -12.93
N SER A 43 -3.50 -18.91 -13.17
CA SER A 43 -3.63 -20.21 -12.49
C SER A 43 -2.67 -21.27 -13.01
N SER A 44 -2.30 -21.22 -14.30
CA SER A 44 -1.38 -22.18 -14.93
C SER A 44 0.07 -21.69 -15.04
N LYS A 45 0.32 -20.40 -14.76
CA LYS A 45 1.66 -19.80 -14.86
C LYS A 45 2.62 -20.42 -13.86
N THR A 46 3.78 -20.85 -14.35
CA THR A 46 4.90 -21.25 -13.49
C THR A 46 5.61 -19.99 -12.98
N TRP A 47 5.62 -19.81 -11.66
CA TRP A 47 6.27 -18.67 -11.00
C TRP A 47 7.70 -19.04 -10.61
N ASN A 48 8.67 -18.54 -11.39
CA ASN A 48 10.10 -18.55 -11.09
C ASN A 48 10.63 -17.12 -10.91
N ASP A 49 11.87 -16.98 -10.43
CA ASP A 49 12.47 -15.66 -10.13
C ASP A 49 12.39 -14.67 -11.30
N THR A 50 12.64 -15.13 -12.53
CA THR A 50 12.53 -14.29 -13.73
C THR A 50 11.11 -13.79 -13.94
N SER A 51 10.12 -14.67 -13.90
CA SER A 51 8.70 -14.33 -14.11
C SER A 51 8.13 -13.48 -12.98
N ILE A 52 8.58 -13.70 -11.75
CA ILE A 52 8.22 -12.91 -10.56
C ILE A 52 8.79 -11.51 -10.70
N ASN A 53 10.07 -11.39 -11.08
CA ASN A 53 10.68 -10.09 -11.32
C ASN A 53 9.99 -9.34 -12.47
N GLN A 54 9.67 -10.02 -13.57
CA GLN A 54 8.90 -9.41 -14.67
C GLN A 54 7.55 -8.87 -14.17
N TYR A 55 6.79 -9.67 -13.44
CA TYR A 55 5.52 -9.25 -12.87
C TYR A 55 5.66 -8.05 -11.93
N GLN A 56 6.68 -8.06 -11.06
CA GLN A 56 7.00 -6.93 -10.19
C GLN A 56 7.33 -5.66 -10.97
N GLN A 57 8.14 -5.76 -12.04
CA GLN A 57 8.47 -4.61 -12.89
C GLN A 57 7.23 -4.08 -13.61
N THR A 58 6.35 -4.95 -14.09
CA THR A 58 5.07 -4.55 -14.67
C THR A 58 4.24 -3.76 -13.65
N LEU A 59 4.07 -4.28 -12.43
CA LEU A 59 3.31 -3.60 -11.38
C LEU A 59 3.86 -2.21 -11.02
N LYS A 60 5.17 -2.01 -11.08
CA LYS A 60 5.81 -0.71 -10.84
C LYS A 60 5.59 0.30 -11.98
N ARG A 61 5.34 -0.17 -13.20
CA ARG A 61 5.19 0.66 -14.40
C ARG A 61 3.75 1.04 -14.70
N ILE A 62 2.79 0.26 -14.23
CA ILE A 62 1.37 0.51 -14.43
C ILE A 62 0.80 1.36 -13.30
N ASP A 63 -0.22 2.13 -13.65
CA ASP A 63 -1.01 2.88 -12.68
C ASP A 63 -1.73 1.97 -11.69
N GLN A 64 -1.72 2.40 -10.44
CA GLN A 64 -2.49 1.88 -9.33
C GLN A 64 -3.67 2.82 -9.06
N LEU A 65 -4.84 2.25 -8.82
CA LEU A 65 -5.95 2.94 -8.19
C LEU A 65 -5.66 2.99 -6.68
N VAL A 66 -5.50 4.20 -6.15
CA VAL A 66 -5.30 4.46 -4.73
C VAL A 66 -6.62 4.94 -4.13
N MET A 67 -7.08 4.23 -3.12
CA MET A 67 -8.32 4.47 -2.39
C MET A 67 -7.98 4.93 -0.98
N VAL A 68 -8.43 6.12 -0.62
CA VAL A 68 -8.26 6.70 0.71
C VAL A 68 -9.63 6.97 1.29
N MET A 69 -9.93 6.33 2.41
CA MET A 69 -11.19 6.48 3.13
C MET A 69 -10.94 7.16 4.47
N ASP A 70 -11.78 8.13 4.81
CA ASP A 70 -11.76 8.79 6.11
C ASP A 70 -12.61 8.05 7.15
N SER A 71 -12.69 8.56 8.39
CA SER A 71 -13.48 7.95 9.46
C SER A 71 -14.99 8.07 9.27
N ASP A 72 -15.44 8.95 8.38
CA ASP A 72 -16.85 9.16 8.03
C ASP A 72 -17.27 8.30 6.81
N ASN A 73 -16.37 7.45 6.31
CA ASN A 73 -16.51 6.63 5.10
C ASN A 73 -16.57 7.41 3.79
N ASN A 74 -16.10 8.66 3.75
CA ASN A 74 -15.91 9.35 2.49
C ASN A 74 -14.70 8.78 1.77
N LEU A 75 -14.91 8.36 0.52
CA LEU A 75 -13.89 7.76 -0.33
C LEU A 75 -13.30 8.80 -1.29
N SER A 76 -11.98 8.92 -1.28
CA SER A 76 -11.20 9.64 -2.30
C SER A 76 -10.43 8.63 -3.15
N ASN A 77 -10.57 8.75 -4.47
CA ASN A 77 -9.87 7.93 -5.45
C ASN A 77 -8.82 8.75 -6.18
N ASN A 78 -7.61 8.23 -6.26
CA ASN A 78 -6.50 8.80 -7.01
C ASN A 78 -5.82 7.73 -7.84
N THR A 79 -5.03 8.14 -8.82
CA THR A 79 -4.22 7.24 -9.64
C THR A 79 -2.75 7.57 -9.44
N GLY A 80 -1.88 6.56 -9.38
CA GLY A 80 -0.44 6.78 -9.32
C GLY A 80 0.38 5.51 -9.42
N LEU A 81 1.70 5.66 -9.57
CA LEU A 81 2.64 4.54 -9.65
C LEU A 81 3.07 4.07 -8.25
N ILE A 82 3.53 2.83 -8.16
CA ILE A 82 4.16 2.32 -6.93
C ILE A 82 5.48 3.06 -6.72
N PRO A 83 5.66 3.78 -5.59
CA PRO A 83 6.90 4.48 -5.32
C PRO A 83 8.03 3.49 -5.01
N ASP A 84 9.25 3.83 -5.40
CA ASP A 84 10.43 3.10 -4.93
C ASP A 84 10.62 3.36 -3.45
N LEU A 85 10.37 2.34 -2.64
CA LEU A 85 10.62 2.35 -1.20
C LEU A 85 12.13 2.43 -0.97
N LYS A 86 12.63 3.63 -0.69
CA LYS A 86 13.96 3.81 -0.13
C LYS A 86 13.88 3.55 1.37
N ALA A 87 14.89 2.84 1.90
CA ALA A 87 15.01 2.70 3.35
C ALA A 87 15.01 4.09 3.98
N ILE A 88 14.05 4.35 4.85
CA ILE A 88 14.02 5.60 5.60
C ILE A 88 15.27 5.56 6.50
N PRO A 89 16.16 6.56 6.42
CA PRO A 89 17.30 6.63 7.31
C PRO A 89 16.77 6.62 8.74
N SER A 90 17.33 5.74 9.58
CA SER A 90 16.96 5.64 10.99
C SER A 90 17.04 7.02 11.62
N ALA A 91 15.89 7.53 12.09
CA ALA A 91 15.86 8.80 12.80
C ALA A 91 16.76 8.69 14.04
N PRO A 92 17.61 9.68 14.34
CA PRO A 92 18.36 9.68 15.57
C PRO A 92 17.37 9.58 16.73
N CYS A 93 17.52 8.57 17.57
CA CYS A 93 16.76 8.47 18.81
C CYS A 93 16.98 9.78 19.57
N VAL A 94 15.92 10.55 19.81
CA VAL A 94 16.02 11.75 20.64
C VAL A 94 16.23 11.25 22.08
N SER A 95 17.49 11.04 22.48
CA SER A 95 17.86 10.89 23.88
C SER A 95 17.82 12.27 24.56
N GLY A 96 16.73 13.01 24.37
CA GLY A 96 16.43 14.18 25.16
C GLY A 96 15.87 13.67 26.47
N ARG A 97 16.58 13.88 27.58
CA ARG A 97 16.08 13.66 28.93
C ARG A 97 14.77 14.45 29.07
N ALA A 98 13.64 13.78 28.86
CA ALA A 98 12.34 14.39 29.09
C ALA A 98 12.15 14.45 30.62
N THR A 99 12.67 15.48 31.26
CA THR A 99 12.07 15.99 32.50
C THR A 99 10.72 16.60 32.13
N ARG A 100 9.75 15.74 31.82
CA ARG A 100 8.33 16.03 31.92
C ARG A 100 7.78 14.98 32.87
N SER A 101 7.58 15.41 34.11
CA SER A 101 6.74 14.69 35.06
C SER A 101 5.41 14.39 34.37
N LEU A 102 5.17 13.10 34.10
CA LEU A 102 3.84 12.60 33.75
C LEU A 102 2.98 12.72 35.01
N SER A 103 2.43 13.90 35.27
CA SER A 103 1.32 14.04 36.19
C SER A 103 0.11 13.41 35.52
N LEU A 104 -0.31 12.23 36.00
CA LEU A 104 -1.64 11.70 35.74
C LEU A 104 -2.67 12.77 36.12
N PRO A 105 -3.69 13.06 35.29
CA PRO A 105 -4.85 13.79 35.78
C PRO A 105 -5.57 12.88 36.77
N SER A 106 -5.46 13.19 38.06
CA SER A 106 -6.40 12.71 39.08
C SER A 106 -7.76 13.32 38.75
N GLY A 107 -8.68 12.50 38.24
CA GLY A 107 -10.07 12.89 38.02
C GLY A 107 -10.82 13.10 39.34
N PRO A 108 -11.94 13.84 39.32
CA PRO A 108 -12.99 13.73 40.33
C PRO A 108 -13.81 12.45 40.18
#